data_AF-A0A834U869-F1
#
_entry.id   AF-A0A834U869-F1
#
_cell.length_a   1.000
_cell.length_b   1.000
_cell.length_c   1.000
_cell.angle_alpha   90.00
_cell.angle_beta   90.00
_cell.angle_gamma   90.00
#
_symmetry.space_group_name_H-M   'P 1'
#
loop_
_entity.id
_entity.type
_entity.pdbx_description
1 polymer ?
#
loop_
_entity_poly.entity_id
_entity_poly.type
_entity_poly.pdbx_seq_one_letter_code
_entity_poly.pdbx_strand_id
1 'polypeptide(L)'
;MDSGKENESEFDIKLKQAWEKAQKDKVFRYVLNISNWRVLEGPYKLLAQLNPDRAFRRRTPEHITTMLQPFDSTKFNFTRLPESEIMFKIQNEGYTDIIAVNVSPIEWCHSLIIIKYLQCLPQSITQYSLQKAIEILLLSSSPYFRVAYNSLCAFASVNHLHWHLYYLKHNMLLEYIEVQPYQGSLFLLENFPSKGFCFKLSSSNKIETFVSSIFSLVNYLQKHQIAHNVYVTRAKTISSKEVHDDVRAYVWARKSHVDVKDTTLFNPAKQQ
;
A
#
# COMPACT_ATOMS: atom_id res chain seq x y z
N MET A 1 -23.09 -21.74 11.57
CA MET A 1 -22.93 -23.15 11.16
C MET A 1 -22.89 -23.12 9.64
N ASP A 2 -21.83 -23.44 8.90
CA ASP A 2 -20.41 -23.61 9.16
C ASP A 2 -19.73 -22.69 8.11
N SER A 3 -18.78 -21.86 8.50
CA SER A 3 -18.03 -21.04 7.53
C SER A 3 -16.59 -21.06 7.98
N GLY A 4 -15.91 -22.10 7.50
CA GLY A 4 -14.53 -22.51 7.74
C GLY A 4 -13.65 -21.49 8.45
N LYS A 5 -12.96 -21.94 9.49
CA LYS A 5 -11.66 -21.35 9.83
C LYS A 5 -10.83 -21.38 8.55
N GLU A 6 -10.81 -20.29 7.80
CA GLU A 6 -9.75 -20.03 6.84
C GLU A 6 -8.47 -20.19 7.67
N ASN A 7 -7.64 -21.16 7.32
CA ASN A 7 -6.35 -21.33 7.96
C ASN A 7 -5.54 -20.07 7.65
N GLU A 8 -5.56 -19.15 8.60
CA GLU A 8 -4.79 -17.93 8.61
C GLU A 8 -3.32 -18.30 8.38
N SER A 9 -2.66 -17.61 7.44
CA SER A 9 -1.29 -17.97 7.10
C SER A 9 -0.35 -17.69 8.27
N GLU A 10 0.78 -18.40 8.33
CA GLU A 10 1.80 -18.14 9.35
C GLU A 10 2.29 -16.68 9.30
N PHE A 11 2.37 -16.10 8.10
CA PHE A 11 2.69 -14.69 7.91
C PHE A 11 1.65 -13.78 8.57
N ASP A 12 0.36 -14.04 8.32
CA ASP A 12 -0.73 -13.25 8.91
C ASP A 12 -0.67 -13.29 10.44
N ILE A 13 -0.51 -14.49 11.02
CA ILE A 13 -0.39 -14.68 12.47
C ILE A 13 0.79 -13.86 13.02
N LYS A 14 1.98 -14.03 12.43
CA LYS A 14 3.21 -13.35 12.90
C LYS A 14 3.10 -11.83 12.80
N LEU A 15 2.63 -11.30 11.68
CA LEU A 15 2.51 -9.86 11.46
C LEU A 15 1.53 -9.23 12.45
N LYS A 16 0.38 -9.86 12.67
CA LYS A 16 -0.65 -9.39 13.62
C LYS A 16 -0.13 -9.41 15.06
N GLN A 17 0.49 -10.50 15.48
CA GLN A 17 1.10 -10.61 16.82
C GLN A 17 2.19 -9.56 17.06
N ALA A 18 3.06 -9.32 16.06
CA ALA A 18 4.10 -8.30 16.18
C ALA A 18 3.51 -6.89 16.30
N TRP A 19 2.48 -6.58 15.52
CA TRP A 19 1.80 -5.28 15.58
C TRP A 19 1.04 -5.07 16.90
N GLU A 20 0.34 -6.10 17.39
CA GLU A 20 -0.35 -6.09 18.69
C GLU A 20 0.64 -5.95 19.85
N LYS A 21 1.80 -6.61 19.78
CA LYS A 21 2.89 -6.44 20.74
C LYS A 21 3.38 -5.00 20.76
N ALA A 22 3.63 -4.39 19.59
CA ALA A 22 4.01 -2.98 19.51
C ALA A 22 2.93 -2.05 20.12
N GLN A 23 1.65 -2.43 20.04
CA GLN A 23 0.56 -1.66 20.64
C GLN A 23 0.60 -1.77 22.16
N LYS A 24 0.77 -2.99 22.68
CA LYS A 24 0.93 -3.25 24.12
C LYS A 24 2.14 -2.49 24.69
N ASP A 25 3.22 -2.43 23.92
CA ASP A 25 4.46 -1.74 24.28
C ASP A 25 4.40 -0.22 24.04
N LYS A 26 3.25 0.32 23.63
CA LYS A 26 3.00 1.77 23.43
C LYS A 26 3.93 2.44 22.41
N VAL A 27 4.29 1.71 21.35
CA VAL A 27 5.17 2.22 20.27
C VAL A 27 4.47 3.28 19.40
N PHE A 28 3.15 3.24 19.29
CA PHE A 28 2.37 4.15 18.44
C PHE A 28 2.18 5.55 19.05
N ARG A 29 2.01 6.56 18.19
CA ARG A 29 1.69 7.94 18.62
C ARG A 29 0.28 8.09 19.18
N TYR A 30 -0.60 7.16 18.83
CA TYR A 30 -1.97 7.04 19.33
C TYR A 30 -2.46 5.61 19.20
N VAL A 31 -3.47 5.29 20.00
CA VAL A 31 -4.22 4.04 19.85
C VAL A 31 -5.17 4.19 18.69
N LEU A 32 -5.10 3.28 17.71
CA LEU A 32 -6.04 3.28 16.61
C LEU A 32 -7.43 2.88 17.12
N ASN A 33 -8.40 3.80 17.02
CA ASN A 33 -9.78 3.54 17.39
C ASN A 33 -10.72 4.16 16.34
N ILE A 34 -11.02 3.38 15.29
CA ILE A 34 -11.97 3.79 14.24
C ILE A 34 -13.35 3.25 14.61
N SER A 35 -14.06 3.97 15.47
CA SER A 35 -15.46 3.65 15.82
C SER A 35 -16.47 4.27 14.85
N ASN A 36 -16.11 5.40 14.23
CA ASN A 36 -16.96 6.14 13.31
C ASN A 36 -16.59 5.83 11.87
N TRP A 37 -17.40 4.98 11.23
CA TRP A 37 -17.27 4.66 9.81
C TRP A 37 -18.64 4.47 9.16
N ARG A 38 -18.70 4.65 7.84
CA ARG A 38 -19.89 4.33 7.04
C ARG A 38 -19.51 3.97 5.63
N VAL A 39 -20.30 3.09 5.01
CA VAL A 39 -20.29 2.89 3.56
C VAL A 39 -21.22 3.95 2.95
N LEU A 40 -20.69 4.77 2.06
CA LEU A 40 -21.46 5.80 1.37
C LEU A 40 -22.45 5.17 0.39
N GLU A 41 -23.62 5.78 0.30
CA GLU A 41 -24.61 5.43 -0.71
C GLU A 41 -24.10 5.72 -2.13
N GLY A 42 -24.72 5.08 -3.12
CA GLY A 42 -24.32 5.16 -4.52
C GLY A 42 -23.63 3.90 -5.04
N PRO A 43 -23.23 3.93 -6.33
CA PRO A 43 -22.76 2.73 -7.05
C PRO A 43 -21.37 2.26 -6.60
N TYR A 44 -20.56 3.16 -6.03
CA TYR A 44 -19.15 2.85 -5.69
C TYR A 44 -18.95 2.32 -4.28
N LYS A 45 -19.96 2.42 -3.40
CA LYS A 45 -19.93 1.92 -2.02
C LYS A 45 -18.64 2.29 -1.26
N LEU A 46 -18.25 3.56 -1.38
CA LEU A 46 -17.00 4.06 -0.80
C LEU A 46 -17.03 3.95 0.73
N LEU A 47 -15.95 3.47 1.33
CA LEU A 47 -15.80 3.42 2.78
C LEU A 47 -15.24 4.75 3.30
N ALA A 48 -15.99 5.41 4.18
CA ALA A 48 -15.54 6.59 4.90
C ALA A 48 -15.25 6.24 6.36
N GLN A 49 -14.05 6.55 6.84
CA GLN A 49 -13.61 6.33 8.23
C GLN A 49 -13.10 7.64 8.84
N LEU A 50 -13.50 7.91 10.08
CA LEU A 50 -13.03 9.06 10.85
C LEU A 50 -11.94 8.62 11.84
N ASN A 51 -10.75 9.20 11.67
CA ASN A 51 -9.59 8.98 12.56
C ASN A 51 -9.05 10.34 13.03
N PRO A 52 -9.60 10.91 14.11
CA PRO A 52 -9.28 12.27 14.54
C PRO A 52 -7.86 12.35 15.13
N ASP A 53 -7.42 11.35 15.90
CA ASP A 53 -6.09 11.33 16.50
C ASP A 53 -4.98 11.43 15.46
N ARG A 54 -5.18 10.80 14.30
CA ARG A 54 -4.21 10.89 13.20
C ARG A 54 -4.06 12.32 12.66
N ALA A 55 -5.12 13.12 12.66
CA ALA A 55 -5.05 14.49 12.16
C ALA A 55 -4.08 15.34 13.00
N PHE A 56 -4.09 15.14 14.33
CA PHE A 56 -3.30 15.94 15.27
C PHE A 56 -1.94 15.34 15.64
N ARG A 57 -1.83 14.01 15.66
CA ARG A 57 -0.64 13.33 16.24
C ARG A 57 0.35 12.82 15.20
N ARG A 58 0.00 12.87 13.91
CA ARG A 58 0.94 12.47 12.85
C ARG A 58 2.10 13.46 12.76
N ARG A 59 3.24 12.96 12.29
CA ARG A 59 4.38 13.78 11.87
C ARG A 59 3.98 14.79 10.79
N THR A 60 4.68 15.92 10.76
CA THR A 60 4.66 16.82 9.60
C THR A 60 5.22 16.08 8.38
N PRO A 61 4.50 16.07 7.24
CA PRO A 61 5.02 15.55 5.98
C PRO A 61 6.27 16.31 5.53
N GLU A 62 7.14 15.64 4.79
CA GLU A 62 8.26 16.30 4.10
C GLU A 62 7.74 17.31 3.05
N HIS A 63 8.49 18.39 2.83
CA HIS A 63 8.26 19.29 1.70
C HIS A 63 8.74 18.58 0.42
N ILE A 64 7.82 18.32 -0.49
CA ILE A 64 8.08 17.58 -1.73
C ILE A 64 7.89 18.53 -2.90
N THR A 65 8.95 18.73 -3.67
CA THR A 65 8.97 19.65 -4.82
C THR A 65 8.81 18.95 -6.17
N THR A 66 9.34 17.73 -6.28
CA THR A 66 9.35 16.95 -7.52
C THR A 66 9.27 15.45 -7.24
N MET A 67 8.80 14.69 -8.24
CA MET A 67 8.81 13.23 -8.28
C MET A 67 10.21 12.62 -8.14
N LEU A 68 11.24 13.35 -8.59
CA LEU A 68 12.64 12.88 -8.58
C LEU A 68 13.46 13.52 -7.46
N GLN A 69 12.82 13.98 -6.39
CA GLN A 69 13.52 14.58 -5.26
C GLN A 69 14.55 13.58 -4.71
N PRO A 70 15.84 13.96 -4.63
CA PRO A 70 16.86 13.06 -4.08
C PRO A 70 16.59 12.79 -2.61
N PHE A 71 17.02 11.64 -2.13
CA PHE A 71 17.01 11.33 -0.71
C PHE A 71 17.83 12.37 0.07
N ASP A 72 17.29 12.84 1.20
CA ASP A 72 17.97 13.78 2.08
C ASP A 72 18.14 13.16 3.47
N SER A 73 19.40 12.86 3.83
CA SER A 73 19.75 12.26 5.11
C SER A 73 19.52 13.20 6.29
N THR A 74 19.40 14.50 6.07
CA THR A 74 19.12 15.48 7.14
C THR A 74 17.65 15.45 7.56
N LYS A 75 16.75 15.10 6.64
CA LYS A 75 15.32 14.88 6.93
C LYS A 75 15.14 13.55 7.65
N PHE A 76 13.96 13.38 8.24
CA PHE A 76 13.61 12.09 8.81
C PHE A 76 13.63 11.02 7.72
N ASN A 77 14.17 9.86 8.06
CA ASN A 77 14.20 8.68 7.21
C ASN A 77 14.24 7.41 8.08
N PHE A 78 13.92 6.27 7.49
CA PHE A 78 13.78 5.01 8.22
C PHE A 78 15.08 4.36 8.71
N THR A 79 16.27 4.92 8.42
CA THR A 79 17.51 4.42 9.04
C THR A 79 17.58 4.73 10.54
N ARG A 80 16.75 5.66 11.01
CA ARG A 80 16.68 6.15 12.39
C ARG A 80 15.52 5.55 13.18
N LEU A 81 14.88 4.49 12.67
CA LEU A 81 13.83 3.81 13.41
C LEU A 81 14.42 3.18 14.67
N PRO A 82 13.79 3.37 15.85
CA PRO A 82 14.16 2.60 17.03
C PRO A 82 13.85 1.12 16.80
N GLU A 83 14.63 0.21 17.40
CA GLU A 83 14.41 -1.24 17.26
C GLU A 83 13.00 -1.67 17.70
N SER A 84 12.36 -0.92 18.62
CA SER A 84 10.97 -1.17 19.04
C SER A 84 9.94 -0.96 17.92
N GLU A 85 10.27 -0.20 16.87
CA GLU A 85 9.41 -0.01 15.70
C GLU A 85 9.61 -1.11 14.63
N ILE A 86 10.72 -1.86 14.69
CA ILE A 86 11.06 -2.89 13.70
C ILE A 86 10.41 -4.22 14.13
N MET A 87 9.55 -4.76 13.28
CA MET A 87 8.89 -6.06 13.53
C MET A 87 9.71 -7.23 12.97
N PHE A 88 10.22 -7.08 11.74
CA PHE A 88 10.96 -8.13 11.05
C PHE A 88 12.13 -7.55 10.26
N LYS A 89 13.26 -8.26 10.25
CA LYS A 89 14.40 -8.01 9.35
C LYS A 89 14.48 -9.17 8.34
N ILE A 90 14.39 -8.85 7.07
CA ILE A 90 14.45 -9.80 5.95
C ILE A 90 15.86 -9.69 5.36
N GLN A 91 16.71 -10.67 5.67
CA GLN A 91 18.08 -10.69 5.20
C GLN A 91 18.14 -11.18 3.76
N ASN A 92 18.78 -10.40 2.90
CA ASN A 92 19.12 -10.77 1.53
C ASN A 92 20.65 -10.72 1.37
N GLU A 93 21.15 -11.21 0.24
CA GLU A 93 22.58 -11.10 -0.08
C GLU A 93 23.01 -9.64 -0.24
N GLY A 94 23.76 -9.12 0.74
CA GLY A 94 24.36 -7.78 0.71
C GLY A 94 23.44 -6.63 1.14
N TYR A 95 22.20 -6.90 1.54
CA TYR A 95 21.29 -5.88 2.06
C TYR A 95 20.13 -6.48 2.87
N THR A 96 19.46 -5.63 3.64
CA THR A 96 18.33 -6.02 4.49
C THR A 96 17.12 -5.19 4.11
N ASP A 97 15.96 -5.84 3.96
CA ASP A 97 14.67 -5.15 3.99
C ASP A 97 14.11 -5.26 5.41
N ILE A 98 13.27 -4.32 5.81
CA ILE A 98 12.60 -4.39 7.11
C ILE A 98 11.10 -4.22 6.96
N ILE A 99 10.36 -4.87 7.85
CA ILE A 99 8.96 -4.56 8.09
C ILE A 99 8.88 -3.88 9.46
N ALA A 100 8.35 -2.67 9.49
CA ALA A 100 8.22 -1.84 10.69
C ALA A 100 6.76 -1.42 10.90
N VAL A 101 6.37 -1.13 12.15
CA VAL A 101 5.05 -0.55 12.41
C VAL A 101 4.96 0.85 11.81
N ASN A 102 3.79 1.21 11.28
CA ASN A 102 3.52 2.62 11.05
C ASN A 102 3.01 3.23 12.35
N VAL A 103 3.87 4.02 13.03
CA VAL A 103 3.52 4.68 14.30
C VAL A 103 2.37 5.70 14.21
N SER A 104 1.87 6.00 13.00
CA SER A 104 0.64 6.77 12.74
C SER A 104 -0.33 5.96 11.86
N PRO A 105 -0.92 4.88 12.42
CA PRO A 105 -1.69 3.89 11.66
C PRO A 105 -2.97 4.49 11.06
N ILE A 106 -3.31 4.13 9.82
CA ILE A 106 -4.60 4.51 9.20
C ILE A 106 -5.66 3.44 9.37
N GLU A 107 -5.22 2.21 9.59
CA GLU A 107 -6.04 1.01 9.69
C GLU A 107 -5.28 0.00 10.56
N TRP A 108 -5.98 -1.02 11.03
CA TRP A 108 -5.43 -2.06 11.87
C TRP A 108 -4.29 -2.80 11.16
N CYS A 109 -3.25 -3.10 11.94
CA CYS A 109 -2.02 -3.70 11.46
C CYS A 109 -1.30 -2.88 10.35
N HIS A 110 -1.51 -1.55 10.34
CA HIS A 110 -0.80 -0.66 9.42
C HIS A 110 0.71 -0.66 9.70
N SER A 111 1.44 -1.22 8.74
CA SER A 111 2.86 -1.48 8.77
C SER A 111 3.50 -0.96 7.48
N LEU A 112 4.83 -0.89 7.47
CA LEU A 112 5.63 -0.43 6.35
C LEU A 112 6.65 -1.51 6.00
N ILE A 113 6.79 -1.85 4.71
CA ILE A 113 8.03 -2.47 4.22
C ILE A 113 8.96 -1.36 3.74
N ILE A 114 10.18 -1.35 4.25
CA ILE A 114 11.25 -0.45 3.84
C ILE A 114 12.30 -1.28 3.11
N ILE A 115 12.50 -0.95 1.84
CA ILE A 115 13.33 -1.73 0.91
C ILE A 115 14.77 -1.28 1.02
N LYS A 116 15.69 -2.22 1.23
CA LYS A 116 17.13 -1.97 1.34
C LYS A 116 17.38 -0.81 2.31
N TYR A 117 16.85 -0.89 3.53
CA TYR A 117 16.58 0.28 4.38
C TYR A 117 17.82 1.13 4.71
N LEU A 118 19.04 0.56 4.66
CA LEU A 118 20.30 1.29 4.86
C LEU A 118 20.86 1.92 3.57
N GLN A 119 20.37 1.55 2.39
CA GLN A 119 20.81 2.10 1.10
C GLN A 119 20.15 3.44 0.77
N CYS A 120 19.24 3.93 1.61
CA CYS A 120 18.66 5.28 1.50
C CYS A 120 18.04 5.56 0.12
N LEU A 121 17.34 4.56 -0.44
CA LEU A 121 16.71 4.72 -1.75
C LEU A 121 15.60 5.79 -1.68
N PRO A 122 15.53 6.75 -2.62
CA PRO A 122 14.44 7.71 -2.68
C PRO A 122 13.11 6.98 -2.89
N GLN A 123 11.99 7.65 -2.60
CA GLN A 123 10.63 7.11 -2.74
C GLN A 123 10.23 6.97 -4.22
N SER A 124 10.88 6.04 -4.92
CA SER A 124 10.68 5.67 -6.33
C SER A 124 10.71 4.15 -6.43
N ILE A 125 9.69 3.56 -7.06
CA ILE A 125 9.59 2.10 -7.22
C ILE A 125 10.77 1.61 -8.07
N THR A 126 11.41 0.56 -7.57
CA THR A 126 12.28 -0.34 -8.32
C THR A 126 11.55 -1.65 -8.62
N GLN A 127 11.96 -2.38 -9.66
CA GLN A 127 11.41 -3.71 -9.95
C GLN A 127 11.50 -4.64 -8.73
N TYR A 128 12.63 -4.59 -8.01
CA TYR A 128 12.82 -5.32 -6.75
C TYR A 128 11.80 -4.93 -5.67
N SER A 129 11.59 -3.63 -5.43
CA SER A 129 10.62 -3.18 -4.42
C SER A 129 9.19 -3.60 -4.73
N LEU A 130 8.81 -3.57 -6.02
CA LEU A 130 7.50 -4.01 -6.47
C LEU A 130 7.34 -5.53 -6.31
N GLN A 131 8.37 -6.30 -6.67
CA GLN A 131 8.37 -7.74 -6.47
C GLN A 131 8.17 -8.10 -4.99
N LYS A 132 8.91 -7.46 -4.07
CA LYS A 132 8.76 -7.70 -2.63
C LYS A 132 7.38 -7.32 -2.11
N ALA A 133 6.79 -6.24 -2.60
CA ALA A 133 5.42 -5.85 -2.27
C ALA A 133 4.39 -6.92 -2.69
N ILE A 134 4.55 -7.52 -3.88
CA ILE A 134 3.70 -8.60 -4.36
C ILE A 134 3.93 -9.90 -3.57
N GLU A 135 5.19 -10.30 -3.35
CA GLU A 135 5.53 -11.49 -2.56
C GLU A 135 4.93 -11.43 -1.16
N ILE A 136 5.02 -10.27 -0.48
CA ILE A 136 4.42 -10.06 0.84
C ILE A 136 2.90 -10.20 0.82
N LEU A 137 2.22 -9.65 -0.20
CA LEU A 137 0.78 -9.86 -0.36
C LEU A 137 0.45 -11.35 -0.48
N LEU A 138 1.24 -12.10 -1.26
CA LEU A 138 1.01 -13.52 -1.51
C LEU A 138 1.26 -14.41 -0.30
N LEU A 139 2.10 -13.98 0.66
CA LEU A 139 2.28 -14.66 1.94
C LEU A 139 1.02 -14.61 2.83
N SER A 140 0.17 -13.59 2.67
CA SER A 140 -1.10 -13.48 3.39
C SER A 140 -2.16 -14.35 2.72
N SER A 141 -2.89 -15.17 3.49
CA SER A 141 -4.10 -15.84 2.99
C SER A 141 -5.35 -14.95 3.11
N SER A 142 -5.25 -13.83 3.84
CA SER A 142 -6.39 -12.96 4.10
C SER A 142 -6.86 -12.17 2.88
N PRO A 143 -8.16 -12.22 2.52
CA PRO A 143 -8.72 -11.36 1.49
C PRO A 143 -8.81 -9.90 1.92
N TYR A 144 -8.42 -9.53 3.15
CA TYR A 144 -8.44 -8.18 3.70
C TYR A 144 -7.08 -7.50 3.70
N PHE A 145 -5.99 -8.23 3.41
CA PHE A 145 -4.65 -7.67 3.39
C PHE A 145 -4.43 -6.83 2.12
N ARG A 146 -3.89 -5.63 2.30
CA ARG A 146 -3.66 -4.65 1.23
C ARG A 146 -2.22 -4.17 1.23
N VAL A 147 -1.68 -4.00 0.04
CA VAL A 147 -0.35 -3.41 -0.17
C VAL A 147 -0.49 -2.18 -1.03
N ALA A 148 0.16 -1.08 -0.66
CA ALA A 148 -0.08 0.18 -1.34
C ALA A 148 1.11 1.13 -1.27
N TYR A 149 1.31 1.90 -2.35
CA TYR A 149 2.40 2.83 -2.50
C TYR A 149 1.92 4.18 -3.00
N ASN A 150 2.57 5.22 -2.49
CA ASN A 150 2.42 6.59 -2.95
C ASN A 150 3.79 7.05 -3.42
N SER A 151 3.88 7.54 -4.64
CA SER A 151 5.07 8.27 -5.07
C SER A 151 5.13 9.65 -4.42
N LEU A 152 6.30 10.29 -4.52
CA LEU A 152 6.43 11.72 -4.32
C LEU A 152 5.40 12.47 -5.19
N CYS A 153 4.95 13.65 -4.79
CA CYS A 153 3.87 14.39 -5.47
C CYS A 153 2.50 13.67 -5.59
N ALA A 154 2.37 12.41 -5.14
CA ALA A 154 1.12 11.65 -5.01
C ALA A 154 0.82 11.35 -3.52
N PHE A 155 1.15 12.31 -2.65
CA PHE A 155 0.90 12.29 -1.20
C PHE A 155 1.73 11.28 -0.38
N ALA A 156 2.91 10.87 -0.86
CA ALA A 156 3.96 10.35 0.02
C ALA A 156 4.31 11.40 1.09
N SER A 157 4.75 10.96 2.27
CA SER A 157 5.09 11.85 3.39
C SER A 157 6.54 11.75 3.85
N VAL A 158 7.30 10.80 3.29
CA VAL A 158 8.70 10.53 3.57
C VAL A 158 9.37 10.17 2.25
N ASN A 159 10.50 10.80 1.93
CA ASN A 159 11.33 10.42 0.79
C ASN A 159 12.33 9.32 1.16
N HIS A 160 11.84 8.09 1.35
CA HIS A 160 12.66 6.88 1.54
C HIS A 160 11.81 5.68 1.14
N LEU A 161 12.25 4.89 0.15
CA LEU A 161 11.48 3.80 -0.48
C LEU A 161 10.77 2.86 0.51
N HIS A 162 9.45 3.01 0.58
CA HIS A 162 8.57 2.19 1.41
C HIS A 162 7.24 1.90 0.75
N TRP A 163 6.64 0.76 1.13
CA TRP A 163 5.25 0.41 0.84
C TRP A 163 4.45 0.27 2.13
N HIS A 164 3.16 0.54 2.05
CA HIS A 164 2.21 0.38 3.15
C HIS A 164 1.56 -1.00 3.09
N LEU A 165 1.41 -1.62 4.27
CA LEU A 165 0.74 -2.90 4.48
C LEU A 165 -0.35 -2.68 5.53
N TYR A 166 -1.57 -3.18 5.35
CA TYR A 166 -2.62 -3.12 6.38
C TYR A 166 -3.75 -4.10 6.06
N TYR A 167 -4.61 -4.38 7.04
CA TYR A 167 -5.80 -5.20 6.83
C TYR A 167 -7.06 -4.35 6.93
N LEU A 168 -7.81 -4.28 5.84
CA LEU A 168 -9.09 -3.60 5.81
C LEU A 168 -10.21 -4.66 5.82
N LYS A 169 -10.88 -4.86 6.96
CA LYS A 169 -11.97 -5.84 7.10
C LYS A 169 -13.29 -5.38 6.48
N HIS A 170 -13.21 -4.87 5.25
CA HIS A 170 -14.33 -4.46 4.42
C HIS A 170 -14.06 -4.87 2.98
N ASN A 171 -15.07 -5.43 2.32
CA ASN A 171 -15.01 -5.74 0.90
C ASN A 171 -15.06 -4.43 0.11
N MET A 172 -14.02 -4.17 -0.67
CA MET A 172 -13.91 -2.99 -1.53
C MET A 172 -14.30 -3.33 -2.96
N LEU A 173 -14.93 -2.38 -3.66
CA LEU A 173 -15.35 -2.55 -5.06
C LEU A 173 -14.20 -3.00 -5.97
N LEU A 174 -12.98 -2.52 -5.73
CA LEU A 174 -11.78 -2.90 -6.49
C LEU A 174 -11.48 -4.41 -6.48
N GLU A 175 -12.02 -5.18 -5.54
CA GLU A 175 -11.79 -6.62 -5.48
C GLU A 175 -12.60 -7.40 -6.54
N TYR A 176 -13.69 -6.81 -7.05
CA TYR A 176 -14.62 -7.49 -7.96
C TYR A 176 -15.14 -6.61 -9.11
N ILE A 177 -14.72 -5.34 -9.19
CA ILE A 177 -15.11 -4.46 -10.29
C ILE A 177 -14.66 -5.02 -11.63
N GLU A 178 -15.47 -4.84 -12.65
CA GLU A 178 -15.10 -5.17 -14.02
C GLU A 178 -14.02 -4.20 -14.53
N VAL A 179 -13.05 -4.74 -15.26
CA VAL A 179 -11.97 -4.00 -15.89
C VAL A 179 -11.91 -4.37 -17.36
N GLN A 180 -11.73 -3.39 -18.23
CA GLN A 180 -11.77 -3.58 -19.68
C GLN A 180 -10.42 -4.12 -20.17
N PRO A 181 -10.36 -5.24 -20.90
CA PRO A 181 -9.12 -5.69 -21.51
C PRO A 181 -8.54 -4.62 -22.44
N TYR A 182 -7.22 -4.44 -22.40
CA TYR A 182 -6.54 -3.52 -23.32
C TYR A 182 -5.47 -4.24 -24.13
N GLN A 183 -4.34 -4.60 -23.51
CA GLN A 183 -3.24 -5.28 -24.20
C GLN A 183 -2.45 -6.16 -23.24
N GLY A 184 -2.28 -7.44 -23.59
CA GLY A 184 -1.55 -8.40 -22.77
C GLY A 184 -2.16 -8.53 -21.37
N SER A 185 -1.36 -8.27 -20.33
CA SER A 185 -1.77 -8.31 -18.92
C SER A 185 -2.39 -7.00 -18.40
N LEU A 186 -2.50 -5.98 -19.26
CA LEU A 186 -3.03 -4.65 -18.93
C LEU A 186 -4.53 -4.54 -19.23
N PHE A 187 -5.25 -4.05 -18.22
CA PHE A 187 -6.67 -3.73 -18.25
C PHE A 187 -6.90 -2.26 -17.87
N LEU A 188 -8.04 -1.71 -18.27
CA LEU A 188 -8.46 -0.34 -17.95
C LEU A 188 -9.56 -0.36 -16.90
N LEU A 189 -9.40 0.50 -15.90
CA LEU A 189 -10.41 0.83 -14.91
C LEU A 189 -11.09 2.12 -15.36
N GLU A 190 -12.15 2.03 -16.16
CA GLU A 190 -12.83 3.21 -16.72
C GLU A 190 -14.09 3.61 -15.93
N ASN A 191 -14.82 2.62 -15.43
CA ASN A 191 -16.08 2.79 -14.72
C ASN A 191 -15.88 2.99 -13.20
N PHE A 192 -14.90 3.82 -12.83
CA PHE A 192 -14.56 4.17 -11.46
C PHE A 192 -14.26 5.68 -11.37
N PRO A 193 -14.51 6.37 -10.24
CA PRO A 193 -14.35 7.83 -10.16
C PRO A 193 -12.96 8.32 -10.57
N SER A 194 -11.93 7.50 -10.32
CA SER A 194 -10.58 7.73 -10.85
C SER A 194 -10.21 6.65 -11.84
N LYS A 195 -10.13 7.03 -13.12
CA LYS A 195 -9.66 6.16 -14.19
C LYS A 195 -8.23 5.69 -13.90
N GLY A 196 -7.94 4.42 -14.19
CA GLY A 196 -6.64 3.85 -13.90
C GLY A 196 -6.32 2.62 -14.74
N PHE A 197 -5.14 2.07 -14.49
CA PHE A 197 -4.67 0.84 -15.10
C PHE A 197 -4.77 -0.30 -14.08
N CYS A 198 -5.12 -1.48 -14.54
CA CYS A 198 -5.22 -2.68 -13.71
C CYS A 198 -4.41 -3.81 -14.36
N PHE A 199 -3.68 -4.55 -13.54
CA PHE A 199 -3.01 -5.78 -13.93
C PHE A 199 -3.56 -6.92 -13.09
N LYS A 200 -3.76 -8.09 -13.70
CA LYS A 200 -4.23 -9.31 -13.03
C LYS A 200 -3.15 -10.37 -13.02
N LEU A 201 -2.89 -10.96 -11.85
CA LEU A 201 -1.92 -12.05 -11.74
C LEU A 201 -2.42 -13.30 -12.50
N SER A 202 -3.73 -13.57 -12.45
CA SER A 202 -4.35 -14.70 -13.16
C SER A 202 -4.16 -14.66 -14.68
N SER A 203 -3.90 -13.48 -15.27
CA SER A 203 -3.64 -13.33 -16.71
C SER A 203 -2.18 -13.59 -17.09
N SER A 204 -1.27 -13.59 -16.11
CA SER A 204 0.17 -13.73 -16.31
C SER A 204 0.68 -15.14 -15.96
N ASN A 205 0.00 -15.87 -15.07
CA ASN A 205 0.38 -17.17 -14.50
C ASN A 205 1.77 -17.25 -13.83
N LYS A 206 2.54 -16.16 -13.83
CA LYS A 206 3.90 -16.03 -13.29
C LYS A 206 4.08 -14.67 -12.64
N ILE A 207 4.68 -14.65 -11.46
CA ILE A 207 4.88 -13.42 -10.67
C ILE A 207 5.85 -12.48 -11.39
N GLU A 208 6.88 -13.02 -12.04
CA GLU A 208 7.92 -12.25 -12.72
C GLU A 208 7.34 -11.42 -13.89
N THR A 209 6.48 -12.03 -14.70
CA THR A 209 5.81 -11.36 -15.82
C THR A 209 4.79 -10.34 -15.31
N PHE A 210 4.07 -10.65 -14.23
CA PHE A 210 3.13 -9.73 -13.58
C PHE A 210 3.85 -8.47 -13.07
N VAL A 211 4.93 -8.65 -12.30
CA VAL A 211 5.78 -7.57 -11.78
C VAL A 211 6.39 -6.76 -12.93
N SER A 212 6.95 -7.41 -13.95
CA SER A 212 7.61 -6.73 -15.08
C SER A 212 6.61 -5.89 -15.89
N SER A 213 5.37 -6.36 -16.05
CA SER A 213 4.31 -5.62 -16.74
C SER A 213 3.92 -4.35 -15.99
N ILE A 214 3.69 -4.46 -14.68
CA ILE A 214 3.37 -3.31 -13.82
C ILE A 214 4.56 -2.34 -13.79
N PHE A 215 5.78 -2.85 -13.63
CA PHE A 215 6.99 -2.04 -13.57
C PHE A 215 7.24 -1.28 -14.86
N SER A 216 6.89 -1.85 -16.02
CA SER A 216 7.03 -1.15 -17.31
C SER A 216 6.21 0.14 -17.34
N LEU A 217 4.94 0.09 -16.88
CA LEU A 217 4.09 1.27 -16.76
C LEU A 217 4.62 2.24 -15.69
N VAL A 218 4.95 1.74 -14.50
CA VAL A 218 5.44 2.57 -13.39
C VAL A 218 6.74 3.28 -13.77
N ASN A 219 7.67 2.59 -14.43
CA ASN A 219 8.93 3.16 -14.90
C ASN A 219 8.69 4.25 -15.94
N TYR A 220 7.71 4.07 -16.84
CA TYR A 220 7.29 5.14 -17.75
C TYR A 220 6.80 6.37 -16.96
N LEU A 221 5.88 6.19 -16.01
CA LEU A 221 5.37 7.28 -15.17
C LEU A 221 6.50 8.00 -14.42
N GLN A 222 7.45 7.25 -13.84
CA GLN A 222 8.61 7.81 -13.14
C GLN A 222 9.53 8.61 -14.06
N LYS A 223 9.87 8.08 -15.24
CA LYS A 223 10.72 8.78 -16.24
C LYS A 223 10.10 10.09 -16.72
N HIS A 224 8.77 10.14 -16.79
CA HIS A 224 8.02 11.33 -17.19
C HIS A 224 7.57 12.19 -15.99
N GLN A 225 8.05 11.90 -14.77
CA GLN A 225 7.71 12.63 -13.55
C GLN A 225 6.19 12.73 -13.29
N ILE A 226 5.44 11.71 -13.71
CA ILE A 226 4.02 11.60 -13.46
C ILE A 226 3.82 10.99 -12.07
N ALA A 227 3.29 11.81 -11.16
CA ALA A 227 2.88 11.38 -9.84
C ALA A 227 1.89 10.21 -9.97
N HIS A 228 2.06 9.16 -9.15
CA HIS A 228 1.25 7.96 -9.23
C HIS A 228 1.08 7.23 -7.90
N ASN A 229 0.03 6.42 -7.82
CA ASN A 229 -0.19 5.48 -6.73
C ASN A 229 -0.29 4.06 -7.28
N VAL A 230 0.13 3.10 -6.45
CA VAL A 230 -0.06 1.67 -6.71
C VAL A 230 -0.84 1.08 -5.55
N TYR A 231 -1.84 0.27 -5.85
CA TYR A 231 -2.62 -0.47 -4.86
C TYR A 231 -2.76 -1.92 -5.29
N VAL A 232 -2.45 -2.83 -4.39
CA VAL A 232 -2.48 -4.26 -4.65
C VAL A 232 -3.39 -4.93 -3.63
N THR A 233 -4.31 -5.75 -4.14
CA THR A 233 -5.28 -6.47 -3.34
C THR A 233 -5.50 -7.85 -3.92
N ARG A 234 -5.87 -8.80 -3.04
CA ARG A 234 -6.56 -10.01 -3.48
C ARG A 234 -7.90 -9.61 -4.10
N ALA A 235 -8.31 -10.36 -5.10
CA ALA A 235 -9.48 -10.05 -5.91
C ALA A 235 -10.12 -11.34 -6.41
N LYS A 236 -11.29 -11.21 -7.03
CA LYS A 236 -12.02 -12.31 -7.64
C LYS A 236 -11.75 -12.31 -9.15
N THR A 237 -11.42 -13.47 -9.72
CA THR A 237 -11.31 -13.60 -11.18
C THR A 237 -12.64 -13.31 -11.88
N ILE A 238 -13.74 -13.71 -11.25
CA ILE A 238 -15.13 -13.50 -11.67
C ILE A 238 -15.91 -12.92 -10.49
N SER A 239 -16.67 -11.85 -10.70
CA SER A 239 -17.36 -11.11 -9.63
C SER A 239 -18.32 -11.97 -8.78
N SER A 240 -18.93 -13.00 -9.38
CA SER A 240 -19.86 -13.92 -8.72
C SER A 240 -19.20 -15.02 -7.89
N LYS A 241 -17.87 -15.19 -7.95
CA LYS A 241 -17.18 -16.17 -7.09
C LYS A 241 -17.16 -15.69 -5.65
N GLU A 242 -17.22 -16.61 -4.70
CA GLU A 242 -16.98 -16.27 -3.29
C GLU A 242 -15.49 -16.15 -2.97
N VAL A 243 -14.65 -16.91 -3.67
CA VAL A 243 -13.21 -17.01 -3.40
C VAL A 243 -12.41 -15.92 -4.10
N HIS A 244 -11.50 -15.27 -3.36
CA HIS A 244 -10.50 -14.36 -3.91
C HIS A 244 -9.31 -15.12 -4.51
N ASP A 245 -9.51 -15.60 -5.74
CA ASP A 245 -8.56 -16.44 -6.49
C ASP A 245 -7.63 -15.65 -7.45
N ASP A 246 -7.60 -14.32 -7.33
CA ASP A 246 -6.75 -13.44 -8.13
C ASP A 246 -6.01 -12.41 -7.25
N VAL A 247 -5.00 -11.77 -7.85
CA VAL A 247 -4.34 -10.58 -7.32
C VAL A 247 -4.41 -9.49 -8.37
N ARG A 248 -4.89 -8.32 -7.97
CA ARG A 248 -4.97 -7.15 -8.84
C ARG A 248 -4.05 -6.06 -8.35
N ALA A 249 -3.27 -5.50 -9.27
CA ALA A 249 -2.48 -4.30 -9.05
C ALA A 249 -3.08 -3.15 -9.86
N TYR A 250 -3.53 -2.12 -9.17
CA TYR A 250 -4.08 -0.90 -9.73
C TYR A 250 -3.01 0.19 -9.72
N VAL A 251 -2.86 0.91 -10.84
CA VAL A 251 -1.95 2.03 -11.00
C VAL A 251 -2.74 3.25 -11.47
N TRP A 252 -2.67 4.34 -10.71
CA TRP A 252 -3.30 5.61 -11.07
C TRP A 252 -2.25 6.68 -11.29
N ALA A 253 -2.22 7.28 -12.48
CA ALA A 253 -1.56 8.54 -12.71
C ALA A 253 -2.34 9.66 -12.00
N ARG A 254 -1.63 10.59 -11.37
CA ARG A 254 -2.17 11.66 -10.55
C ARG A 254 -1.71 13.01 -11.09
N LYS A 255 -2.55 14.03 -10.87
CA LYS A 255 -2.07 15.42 -10.94
C LYS A 255 -1.09 15.63 -9.79
N SER A 256 0.10 16.11 -10.11
CA SER A 256 1.15 16.36 -9.12
C SER A 256 0.68 17.37 -8.08
N HIS A 257 0.92 17.05 -6.82
CA HIS A 257 0.77 17.99 -5.71
C HIS A 257 2.16 18.30 -5.17
N VAL A 258 2.56 19.56 -5.31
CA VAL A 258 3.84 20.10 -4.89
C VAL A 258 3.59 20.93 -3.64
N ASP A 259 4.46 20.85 -2.63
CA ASP A 259 4.40 21.43 -1.27
C ASP A 259 4.21 20.43 -0.12
N VAL A 260 4.30 20.96 1.12
CA VAL A 260 3.95 20.19 2.32
C VAL A 260 2.48 19.81 2.21
N LYS A 261 2.20 18.51 2.26
CA LYS A 261 0.83 18.00 2.24
C LYS A 261 -0.01 18.67 3.33
N ASP A 262 -0.99 19.47 2.89
CA ASP A 262 -1.97 20.10 3.78
C ASP A 262 -2.73 19.03 4.54
N THR A 263 -2.67 19.06 5.86
CA THR A 263 -3.26 18.02 6.70
C THR A 263 -4.74 18.22 6.99
N THR A 264 -5.30 19.38 6.64
CA THR A 264 -6.68 19.81 6.90
C THR A 264 -7.64 19.49 5.75
N LEU A 265 -7.11 19.32 4.53
CA LEU A 265 -7.90 18.99 3.35
C LEU A 265 -8.05 17.49 3.14
N PHE A 266 -9.16 17.10 2.48
CA PHE A 266 -9.32 15.75 1.96
C PHE A 266 -8.28 15.51 0.86
N ASN A 267 -7.23 14.78 1.20
CA ASN A 267 -6.19 14.41 0.26
C ASN A 267 -6.47 13.00 -0.24
N PRO A 268 -6.83 12.81 -1.52
CA PRO A 268 -6.98 11.49 -2.10
C PRO A 268 -5.60 10.87 -2.27
N ALA A 269 -4.93 10.48 -1.18
CA ALA A 269 -3.64 9.79 -1.24
C ALA A 269 -3.83 8.43 -1.91
N LYS A 270 -4.97 7.79 -1.69
CA LYS A 270 -5.43 6.56 -2.35
C LYS A 270 -6.95 6.68 -2.47
N GLN A 271 -7.50 6.54 -3.68
CA GLN A 271 -8.94 6.32 -3.83
C GLN A 271 -9.13 4.81 -3.83
N GLN A 272 -9.74 4.29 -2.77
CA GLN A 272 -10.10 2.88 -2.61
C GLN A 272 -11.61 2.78 -2.52
#